data_AF-A0A7Y4RX60-F1
#
_entry.id   AF-A0A7Y4RX60-F1
#
_cell.length_a   1.000
_cell.length_b   1.000
_cell.length_c   1.000
_cell.angle_alpha   90.00
_cell.angle_beta   90.00
_cell.angle_gamma   90.00
#
_symmetry.space_group_name_H-M   'P 1'
#
loop_
_entity.id
_entity.type
_entity.pdbx_description
1 polymer ?
#
loop_
_entity_poly.entity_id
_entity_poly.type
_entity_poly.pdbx_seq_one_letter_code
_entity_poly.pdbx_strand_id
1 'polypeptide(L)'
;MTPSRLLGILLLPAALAGRCAPPGETNARQTGRFEDPRLTESSGVVVSRRHPGVLWTMNDSGGEPALFATDTAGRALGMPAVPEAANVDWEALGIGPCGGGTCLYIGDTGDNDESRPAVVLYRVPEPDPKAAGAGAAERLAVRYSDGAHDVEALYVEPDGGVVLVTKGRSGGVRAYRVDSSAWTAPGLEARATLMDSLPIPRGNLVTDAAISQDGTRVAVRTYRDIWLFRRDVRGRLQVAGSGPLCGVAGLEPQGEAIAWWDERTFVLTSEKGRFQAGPITLVQCPLQ
;
A
#
# COMPACT_ATOMS: atom_id res chain seq x y z
N MET A 1 -3.72 42.73 76.15
CA MET A 1 -3.37 41.39 75.63
C MET A 1 -4.21 41.16 74.37
N THR A 2 -3.60 41.35 73.20
CA THR A 2 -4.23 41.15 71.88
C THR A 2 -3.36 40.15 71.11
N PRO A 3 -3.92 39.04 70.58
CA PRO A 3 -3.10 38.06 69.88
C PRO A 3 -2.91 38.49 68.42
N SER A 4 -1.66 38.45 67.97
CA SER A 4 -1.27 38.63 66.58
C SER A 4 -1.66 37.37 65.78
N ARG A 5 -2.44 37.52 64.71
CA ARG A 5 -2.78 36.42 63.78
C ARG A 5 -1.83 36.48 62.59
N LEU A 6 -0.91 35.51 62.49
CA LEU A 6 -0.11 35.24 61.30
C LEU A 6 -1.01 34.61 60.22
N LEU A 7 -1.08 35.25 59.06
CA LEU A 7 -1.76 34.76 57.87
C LEU A 7 -0.75 33.91 57.06
N GLY A 8 -0.85 32.58 57.16
CA GLY A 8 -0.07 31.66 56.33
C GLY A 8 -0.64 31.60 54.92
N ILE A 9 0.10 32.06 53.93
CA ILE A 9 -0.24 31.92 52.50
C ILE A 9 0.10 30.49 52.08
N LEU A 10 -0.93 29.70 51.80
CA LEU A 10 -0.80 28.35 51.25
C LEU A 10 -0.55 28.46 49.73
N LEU A 11 0.68 28.22 49.28
CA LEU A 11 1.01 28.07 47.86
C LEU A 11 0.61 26.66 47.42
N LEU A 12 -0.51 26.55 46.70
CA LEU A 12 -0.90 25.33 46.01
C LEU A 12 -0.01 25.14 44.76
N PRO A 13 0.59 23.96 44.54
CA PRO A 13 1.33 23.70 43.30
C PRO A 13 0.35 23.70 42.13
N ALA A 14 0.61 24.54 41.13
CA ALA A 14 -0.10 24.51 39.87
C ALA A 14 0.22 23.19 39.17
N ALA A 15 -0.72 22.24 39.20
CA ALA A 15 -0.66 21.05 38.37
C ALA A 15 -0.71 21.50 36.90
N LEU A 16 0.43 21.39 36.21
CA LEU A 16 0.47 21.44 34.75
C LEU A 16 -0.27 20.21 34.23
N ALA A 17 -1.57 20.35 34.03
CA ALA A 17 -2.33 19.43 33.21
C ALA A 17 -1.79 19.57 31.78
N GLY A 18 -0.88 18.67 31.40
CA GLY A 18 -0.48 18.49 30.01
C GLY A 18 -1.75 18.20 29.21
N ARG A 19 -2.23 19.20 28.47
CA ARG A 19 -3.32 19.01 27.53
C ARG A 19 -2.77 18.09 26.44
N CYS A 20 -3.24 16.84 26.41
CA CYS A 20 -3.15 16.02 25.21
C CYS A 20 -3.80 16.84 24.09
N ALA A 21 -3.02 17.32 23.13
CA ALA A 21 -3.59 17.84 21.91
C ALA A 21 -4.44 16.71 21.30
N PRO A 22 -5.66 17.00 20.81
CA PRO A 22 -6.41 16.00 20.05
C PRO A 22 -5.51 15.50 18.91
N PRO A 23 -5.58 14.21 18.53
CA PRO A 23 -4.94 13.74 17.31
C PRO A 23 -5.32 14.69 16.17
N GLY A 24 -4.35 15.16 15.39
CA GLY A 24 -4.66 16.05 14.28
C GLY A 24 -5.69 15.39 13.34
N GLU A 25 -6.48 16.20 12.63
CA GLU A 25 -7.41 15.67 11.63
C GLU A 25 -6.65 15.20 10.39
N THR A 26 -7.08 14.07 9.82
CA THR A 26 -6.64 13.64 8.49
C THR A 26 -7.06 14.69 7.46
N ASN A 27 -6.09 15.32 6.78
CA ASN A 27 -6.40 16.22 5.67
C ASN A 27 -6.55 15.38 4.40
N ALA A 28 -7.77 15.30 3.88
CA ALA A 28 -8.08 14.56 2.67
C ALA A 28 -8.72 15.48 1.61
N ARG A 29 -8.25 15.38 0.37
CA ARG A 29 -8.79 16.12 -0.77
C ARG A 29 -8.97 15.19 -1.95
N GLN A 30 -10.23 14.93 -2.31
CA GLN A 30 -10.54 14.26 -3.57
C GLN A 30 -10.10 15.15 -4.73
N THR A 31 -9.21 14.66 -5.59
CA THR A 31 -8.61 15.42 -6.69
C THR A 31 -9.26 15.11 -8.03
N GLY A 32 -9.85 13.92 -8.17
CA GLY A 32 -10.44 13.47 -9.41
C GLY A 32 -11.19 12.16 -9.26
N ARG A 33 -11.63 11.62 -10.39
CA ARG A 33 -12.16 10.26 -10.54
C ARG A 33 -11.60 9.67 -11.82
N PHE A 34 -11.36 8.37 -11.87
CA PHE A 34 -10.86 7.73 -13.08
C PHE A 34 -11.78 8.00 -14.27
N GLU A 35 -11.20 8.52 -15.36
CA GLU A 35 -11.94 8.82 -16.59
C GLU A 35 -11.99 7.63 -17.55
N ASP A 36 -11.08 6.67 -17.43
CA ASP A 36 -11.08 5.46 -18.26
C ASP A 36 -12.20 4.50 -17.79
N PRO A 37 -13.27 4.28 -18.58
CA PRO A 37 -14.38 3.43 -18.16
C PRO A 37 -14.02 1.94 -18.08
N ARG A 38 -12.86 1.55 -18.61
CA ARG A 38 -12.35 0.17 -18.50
C ARG A 38 -11.72 -0.10 -17.14
N LEU A 39 -11.34 0.94 -16.38
CA LEU A 39 -10.86 0.80 -15.01
C LEU A 39 -12.06 0.84 -14.06
N THR A 40 -12.54 -0.34 -13.68
CA THR A 40 -13.74 -0.51 -12.87
C THR A 40 -13.45 -0.81 -11.41
N GLU A 41 -12.40 -1.56 -11.15
CA GLU A 41 -12.08 -2.12 -9.84
C GLU A 41 -10.59 -1.87 -9.57
N SER A 42 -10.22 -0.60 -9.40
CA SER A 42 -8.84 -0.19 -9.15
C SER A 42 -8.27 -0.89 -7.90
N SER A 43 -7.36 -1.85 -8.07
CA SER A 43 -6.67 -2.58 -7.00
C SER A 43 -5.15 -2.39 -7.11
N GLY A 44 -4.58 -1.69 -6.13
CA GLY A 44 -3.19 -1.23 -6.13
C GLY A 44 -2.92 0.07 -6.93
N VAL A 45 -1.98 0.88 -6.43
CA VAL A 45 -1.55 2.13 -7.09
C VAL A 45 -0.07 2.38 -6.80
N VAL A 46 0.66 2.89 -7.79
CA VAL A 46 2.03 3.38 -7.58
C VAL A 46 2.26 4.69 -8.33
N VAL A 47 3.08 5.56 -7.76
CA VAL A 47 3.56 6.76 -8.45
C VAL A 47 4.72 6.38 -9.35
N SER A 48 4.64 6.78 -10.61
CA SER A 48 5.66 6.52 -11.62
C SER A 48 7.01 7.11 -11.21
N ARG A 49 8.09 6.35 -11.40
CA ARG A 49 9.47 6.84 -11.19
C ARG A 49 10.08 7.40 -12.48
N ARG A 50 9.52 7.05 -13.64
CA ARG A 50 10.01 7.49 -14.96
C ARG A 50 9.19 8.62 -15.60
N HIS A 51 7.93 8.76 -15.24
CA HIS A 51 6.97 9.66 -15.86
C HIS A 51 6.34 10.57 -14.80
N PRO A 52 6.88 11.78 -14.57
CA PRO A 52 6.39 12.68 -13.54
C PRO A 52 4.89 12.95 -13.65
N GLY A 53 4.18 12.81 -12.53
CA GLY A 53 2.73 13.03 -12.45
C GLY A 53 1.86 11.85 -12.90
N VAL A 54 2.46 10.73 -13.32
CA VAL A 54 1.74 9.51 -13.68
C VAL A 54 1.56 8.62 -12.45
N LEU A 55 0.35 8.11 -12.31
CA LEU A 55 -0.03 7.01 -11.44
C LEU A 55 -0.25 5.78 -12.31
N TRP A 56 0.25 4.64 -11.86
CA TRP A 56 -0.07 3.33 -12.40
C TRP A 56 -1.05 2.63 -11.47
N THR A 57 -2.05 1.98 -12.04
CA THR A 57 -3.01 1.12 -11.33
C THR A 57 -3.43 -0.03 -12.25
N MET A 58 -4.27 -0.93 -11.76
CA MET A 58 -4.82 -2.05 -12.49
C MET A 58 -6.22 -2.38 -11.99
N ASN A 59 -6.97 -3.13 -12.79
CA ASN A 59 -8.20 -3.75 -12.30
C ASN A 59 -7.86 -4.97 -11.45
N ASP A 60 -8.74 -5.23 -10.48
CA ASP A 60 -8.89 -6.49 -9.79
C ASP A 60 -9.31 -7.64 -10.74
N SER A 61 -9.66 -8.79 -10.15
CA SER A 61 -10.01 -10.09 -10.69
C SER A 61 -10.72 -10.10 -12.04
N GLY A 62 -10.21 -10.94 -12.96
CA GLY A 62 -10.88 -11.27 -14.22
C GLY A 62 -10.90 -10.15 -15.27
N GLY A 63 -10.27 -9.01 -14.99
CA GLY A 63 -10.10 -7.91 -15.94
C GLY A 63 -9.10 -8.19 -17.05
N GLU A 64 -8.94 -7.22 -17.95
CA GLU A 64 -7.85 -7.24 -18.93
C GLU A 64 -6.48 -7.22 -18.20
N PRO A 65 -5.51 -8.07 -18.58
CA PRO A 65 -4.17 -8.06 -18.01
C PRO A 65 -3.40 -6.83 -18.53
N ALA A 66 -3.74 -5.65 -18.02
CA ALA A 66 -3.23 -4.37 -18.46
C ALA A 66 -3.01 -3.43 -17.26
N LEU A 67 -2.03 -2.54 -17.44
CA LEU A 67 -1.80 -1.43 -16.52
C LEU A 67 -2.56 -0.21 -17.03
N PHE A 68 -3.05 0.62 -16.12
CA PHE A 68 -3.72 1.89 -16.43
C PHE A 68 -2.84 3.03 -15.94
N ALA A 69 -2.49 3.94 -16.86
CA ALA A 69 -1.82 5.18 -16.55
C ALA A 69 -2.83 6.30 -16.39
N THR A 70 -2.73 7.05 -15.30
CA THR A 70 -3.60 8.20 -15.03
C THR A 70 -2.84 9.30 -14.28
N ASP A 71 -3.40 10.49 -14.15
CA ASP A 71 -2.89 11.50 -13.23
C ASP A 71 -3.79 11.66 -12.00
N THR A 72 -3.43 12.55 -11.08
CA THR A 72 -4.24 12.79 -9.86
C THR A 72 -5.60 13.42 -10.14
N ALA A 73 -5.83 14.00 -11.32
CA ALA A 73 -7.16 14.47 -11.74
C ALA A 73 -8.00 13.34 -12.32
N GLY A 74 -7.43 12.16 -12.55
CA GLY A 74 -8.08 10.97 -13.09
C GLY A 74 -8.04 10.85 -14.61
N ARG A 75 -7.29 11.73 -15.29
CA ARG A 75 -7.20 11.73 -16.76
C ARG A 75 -6.50 10.48 -17.26
N ALA A 76 -7.14 9.76 -18.17
CA ALA A 76 -6.56 8.57 -18.78
C ALA A 76 -5.35 8.94 -19.66
N LEU A 77 -4.18 8.40 -19.33
CA LEU A 77 -2.92 8.65 -20.04
C LEU A 77 -2.52 7.47 -20.95
N GLY A 78 -3.02 6.28 -20.66
CA GLY A 78 -2.92 5.10 -21.52
C GLY A 78 -3.15 3.79 -20.77
N MET A 79 -3.10 2.68 -21.51
CA MET A 79 -3.43 1.35 -21.01
C MET A 79 -2.52 0.28 -21.65
N PRO A 80 -1.22 0.24 -21.32
CA PRO A 80 -0.33 -0.77 -21.86
C PRO A 80 -0.72 -2.18 -21.37
N ALA A 81 -0.95 -3.09 -22.31
CA ALA A 81 -1.18 -4.50 -22.02
C ALA A 81 0.06 -5.16 -21.41
N VAL A 82 -0.13 -6.14 -20.54
CA VAL A 82 0.92 -7.00 -19.97
C VAL A 82 0.88 -8.32 -20.74
N PRO A 83 1.74 -8.51 -21.76
CA PRO A 83 1.67 -9.69 -22.61
C PRO A 83 1.92 -10.97 -21.82
N GLU A 84 1.23 -12.04 -22.21
CA GLU A 84 1.37 -13.38 -21.62
C GLU A 84 1.02 -13.49 -20.13
N ALA A 85 0.47 -12.42 -19.55
CA ALA A 85 -0.09 -12.45 -18.21
C ALA A 85 -1.58 -12.78 -18.25
N ALA A 86 -2.05 -13.37 -17.15
CA ALA A 86 -3.46 -13.55 -16.87
C ALA A 86 -3.78 -12.82 -15.56
N ASN A 87 -4.90 -12.09 -15.56
CA ASN A 87 -5.50 -11.54 -14.35
C ASN A 87 -6.48 -12.57 -13.79
N VAL A 88 -5.96 -13.52 -13.00
CA VAL A 88 -6.81 -14.45 -12.26
C VAL A 88 -7.38 -13.75 -11.03
N ASP A 89 -6.52 -13.13 -10.21
CA ASP A 89 -6.91 -12.34 -9.03
C ASP A 89 -5.81 -11.30 -8.70
N TRP A 90 -5.70 -10.26 -9.53
CA TRP A 90 -4.70 -9.20 -9.36
C TRP A 90 -5.05 -8.24 -8.24
N GLU A 91 -4.30 -8.28 -7.13
CA GLU A 91 -4.66 -7.53 -5.91
C GLU A 91 -3.57 -6.57 -5.43
N ALA A 92 -2.40 -6.57 -6.06
CA ALA A 92 -1.27 -5.83 -5.51
C ALA A 92 -0.36 -5.26 -6.59
N LEU A 93 -0.08 -3.95 -6.54
CA LEU A 93 0.82 -3.26 -7.46
C LEU A 93 1.99 -2.60 -6.73
N GLY A 94 3.20 -2.83 -7.21
CA GLY A 94 4.43 -2.35 -6.60
C GLY A 94 5.37 -1.77 -7.64
N ILE A 95 6.27 -0.89 -7.22
CA ILE A 95 7.30 -0.29 -8.08
C ILE A 95 8.66 -0.38 -7.41
N GLY A 96 9.67 -0.84 -8.16
CA GLY A 96 10.98 -1.12 -7.59
C GLY A 96 12.08 -1.33 -8.63
N PRO A 97 13.33 -1.51 -8.17
CA PRO A 97 14.45 -1.76 -9.05
C PRO A 97 14.39 -3.17 -9.66
N CYS A 98 14.76 -3.29 -10.93
CA CYS A 98 14.88 -4.56 -11.66
C CYS A 98 15.91 -4.42 -12.78
N GLY A 99 16.73 -5.44 -13.08
CA GLY A 99 17.54 -5.49 -14.32
C GLY A 99 18.29 -4.21 -14.73
N GLY A 100 18.75 -3.39 -13.77
CA GLY A 100 19.40 -2.09 -14.01
C GLY A 100 18.48 -0.86 -14.17
N GLY A 101 17.15 -1.04 -14.14
CA GLY A 101 16.14 0.03 -14.24
C GLY A 101 15.04 -0.09 -13.18
N THR A 102 13.87 0.47 -13.49
CA THR A 102 12.65 0.40 -12.66
C THR A 102 11.62 -0.50 -13.33
N CYS A 103 10.97 -1.35 -12.54
CA CYS A 103 9.86 -2.20 -12.95
C CYS A 103 8.62 -1.96 -12.11
N LEU A 104 7.48 -2.30 -12.70
CA LEU A 104 6.23 -2.55 -12.01
C LEU A 104 6.11 -4.05 -11.69
N TYR A 105 5.62 -4.34 -10.50
CA TYR A 105 5.44 -5.67 -9.95
C TYR A 105 3.95 -5.86 -9.68
N ILE A 106 3.39 -6.93 -10.22
CA ILE A 106 1.96 -7.20 -10.22
C ILE A 106 1.76 -8.52 -9.46
N GLY A 107 0.95 -8.49 -8.41
CA GLY A 107 0.58 -9.66 -7.63
C GLY A 107 -0.76 -10.21 -8.08
N ASP A 108 -0.74 -11.38 -8.72
CA ASP A 108 -1.91 -12.25 -8.86
C ASP A 108 -1.98 -13.13 -7.61
N THR A 109 -2.48 -12.53 -6.53
CA THR A 109 -2.30 -12.99 -5.15
C THR A 109 -3.58 -13.14 -4.36
N GLY A 110 -4.72 -12.66 -4.87
CA GLY A 110 -6.02 -12.83 -4.22
C GLY A 110 -6.36 -14.31 -4.03
N ASP A 111 -6.82 -14.65 -2.83
CA ASP A 111 -7.14 -16.02 -2.44
C ASP A 111 -8.06 -16.03 -1.21
N ASN A 112 -9.27 -15.48 -1.34
CA ASN A 112 -10.22 -15.33 -0.24
C ASN A 112 -10.47 -16.64 0.57
N ASP A 113 -10.38 -17.80 -0.09
CA ASP A 113 -10.55 -19.13 0.52
C ASP A 113 -9.23 -19.75 1.04
N GLU A 114 -8.10 -19.06 0.88
CA GLU A 114 -6.74 -19.53 1.22
C GLU A 114 -6.48 -20.96 0.70
N SER A 115 -6.74 -21.15 -0.60
CA SER A 115 -6.71 -22.46 -1.26
C SER A 115 -5.68 -22.57 -2.38
N ARG A 116 -5.16 -21.44 -2.89
CA ARG A 116 -4.18 -21.40 -3.98
C ARG A 116 -2.82 -21.87 -3.46
N PRO A 117 -2.33 -23.03 -3.93
CA PRO A 117 -1.09 -23.61 -3.41
C PRO A 117 0.15 -22.83 -3.86
N ALA A 118 0.00 -22.00 -4.90
CA ALA A 118 0.97 -21.03 -5.38
C ALA A 118 0.23 -19.82 -5.98
N VAL A 119 0.81 -18.63 -5.82
CA VAL A 119 0.39 -17.36 -6.44
C VAL A 119 1.39 -16.97 -7.52
N VAL A 120 1.09 -15.92 -8.30
CA VAL A 120 1.98 -15.46 -9.37
C VAL A 120 2.35 -14.01 -9.15
N LEU A 121 3.63 -13.70 -9.29
CA LEU A 121 4.12 -12.35 -9.46
C LEU A 121 4.52 -12.15 -10.92
N TYR A 122 4.06 -11.05 -11.51
CA TYR A 122 4.59 -10.56 -12.78
C TYR A 122 5.52 -9.36 -12.53
N ARG A 123 6.53 -9.22 -13.37
CA ARG A 123 7.43 -8.07 -13.38
C ARG A 123 7.60 -7.56 -14.80
N VAL A 124 7.33 -6.27 -15.01
CA VAL A 124 7.50 -5.60 -16.30
C VAL A 124 8.36 -4.34 -16.12
N PRO A 125 9.24 -4.00 -17.07
CA PRO A 125 9.88 -2.69 -17.10
C PRO A 125 8.81 -1.60 -17.02
N GLU A 126 9.04 -0.54 -16.24
CA GLU A 126 8.10 0.58 -16.19
C GLU A 126 7.95 1.17 -17.61
N PRO A 127 6.74 1.07 -18.21
CA PRO A 127 6.56 1.34 -19.63
C PRO A 127 6.28 2.83 -19.88
N ASP A 128 6.39 3.25 -21.13
CA ASP A 128 5.80 4.53 -21.54
C ASP A 128 4.27 4.43 -21.43
N PRO A 129 3.58 5.35 -20.72
CA PRO A 129 2.12 5.41 -20.65
C PRO A 129 1.41 5.29 -22.00
N LYS A 130 2.03 5.77 -23.08
CA LYS A 130 1.46 5.77 -24.43
C LYS A 130 1.82 4.52 -25.23
N ALA A 131 2.61 3.61 -24.69
CA ALA A 131 2.92 2.34 -25.35
C ALA A 131 1.68 1.44 -25.38
N ALA A 132 1.60 0.60 -26.42
CA ALA A 132 0.54 -0.41 -26.52
C ALA A 132 0.72 -1.56 -25.52
N GLY A 133 1.95 -1.79 -25.05
CA GLY A 133 2.28 -2.88 -24.13
C GLY A 133 3.42 -2.53 -23.18
N ALA A 134 3.45 -3.22 -22.04
CA ALA A 134 4.39 -2.98 -20.95
C ALA A 134 5.81 -3.56 -21.19
N GLY A 135 6.03 -4.19 -22.35
CA GLY A 135 7.23 -4.96 -22.65
C GLY A 135 7.07 -6.44 -22.28
N ALA A 136 8.17 -7.20 -22.29
CA ALA A 136 8.16 -8.60 -21.91
C ALA A 136 7.92 -8.72 -20.39
N ALA A 137 6.86 -9.44 -20.00
CA ALA A 137 6.58 -9.74 -18.61
C ALA A 137 7.37 -10.96 -18.15
N GLU A 138 8.11 -10.82 -17.07
CA GLU A 138 8.66 -11.95 -16.34
C GLU A 138 7.58 -12.50 -15.40
N ARG A 139 7.48 -13.82 -15.32
CA ARG A 139 6.48 -14.51 -14.49
C ARG A 139 7.17 -15.38 -13.45
N LEU A 140 6.78 -15.22 -12.20
CA LEU A 140 7.33 -15.96 -11.07
C LEU A 140 6.21 -16.62 -10.27
N ALA A 141 6.20 -17.95 -10.23
CA ALA A 141 5.32 -18.70 -9.32
C ALA A 141 5.90 -18.66 -7.90
N VAL A 142 5.06 -18.37 -6.91
CA VAL A 142 5.47 -18.17 -5.51
C VAL A 142 4.63 -19.05 -4.59
N ARG A 143 5.28 -19.75 -3.67
CA ARG A 143 4.63 -20.45 -2.54
C ARG A 143 5.01 -19.80 -1.23
N TYR A 144 4.04 -19.56 -0.36
CA TYR A 144 4.36 -19.14 1.00
C TYR A 144 4.93 -20.29 1.82
N SER A 145 5.78 -19.96 2.79
CA SER A 145 6.54 -20.94 3.56
C SER A 145 5.69 -21.87 4.43
N ASP A 146 4.44 -21.47 4.73
CA ASP A 146 3.59 -22.09 5.74
C ASP A 146 2.12 -22.33 5.30
N GLY A 147 1.81 -22.22 4.00
CA GLY A 147 0.46 -22.51 3.47
C GLY A 147 -0.01 -21.49 2.44
N ALA A 148 -1.25 -21.62 1.98
CA ALA A 148 -1.88 -20.59 1.16
C ALA A 148 -2.30 -19.40 2.05
N HIS A 149 -2.28 -18.19 1.50
CA HIS A 149 -2.67 -16.95 2.18
C HIS A 149 -3.29 -15.98 1.18
N ASP A 150 -4.31 -15.28 1.66
CA ASP A 150 -4.95 -14.16 0.97
C ASP A 150 -4.08 -12.90 1.11
N VAL A 151 -3.51 -12.43 0.00
CA VAL A 151 -2.57 -11.29 -0.05
C VAL A 151 -3.10 -10.20 -0.96
N GLU A 152 -3.11 -8.98 -0.41
CA GLU A 152 -3.84 -7.81 -0.91
C GLU A 152 -2.95 -6.57 -0.97
N ALA A 153 -1.64 -6.78 -0.82
CA ALA A 153 -0.70 -5.69 -0.69
C ALA A 153 0.70 -6.19 -1.02
N LEU A 154 1.43 -5.42 -1.82
CA LEU A 154 2.86 -5.63 -1.98
C LEU A 154 3.64 -4.32 -2.08
N TYR A 155 4.89 -4.39 -1.65
CA TYR A 155 5.87 -3.36 -1.97
C TYR A 155 7.21 -4.00 -2.33
N VAL A 156 8.05 -3.24 -3.03
CA VAL A 156 9.36 -3.70 -3.50
C VAL A 156 10.46 -2.99 -2.73
N GLU A 157 11.32 -3.77 -2.09
CA GLU A 157 12.44 -3.27 -1.31
C GLU A 157 13.58 -2.71 -2.19
N PRO A 158 14.49 -1.88 -1.61
CA PRO A 158 15.60 -1.30 -2.37
C PRO A 158 16.55 -2.33 -3.02
N ASP A 159 16.60 -3.56 -2.52
CA ASP A 159 17.39 -4.66 -3.08
C ASP A 159 16.63 -5.47 -4.16
N GLY A 160 15.41 -5.05 -4.51
CA GLY A 160 14.51 -5.71 -5.46
C GLY A 160 13.72 -6.87 -4.88
N GLY A 161 13.85 -7.14 -3.57
CA GLY A 161 13.01 -8.12 -2.87
C GLY A 161 11.56 -7.67 -2.84
N VAL A 162 10.63 -8.61 -2.92
CA VAL A 162 9.19 -8.32 -2.89
C VAL A 162 8.64 -8.70 -1.52
N VAL A 163 7.93 -7.79 -0.86
CA VAL A 163 7.20 -8.09 0.37
C VAL A 163 5.71 -8.13 0.08
N LEU A 164 5.09 -9.23 0.47
CA LEU A 164 3.66 -9.54 0.34
C LEU A 164 3.01 -9.44 1.71
N VAL A 165 1.91 -8.69 1.83
CA VAL A 165 1.20 -8.48 3.10
C VAL A 165 -0.21 -9.07 3.01
N THR A 166 -0.54 -9.95 3.96
CA THR A 166 -1.82 -10.67 3.96
C THR A 166 -3.00 -9.74 4.31
N LYS A 167 -4.18 -10.04 3.77
CA LYS A 167 -5.44 -9.33 4.09
C LYS A 167 -5.75 -9.30 5.58
N GLY A 168 -5.37 -10.38 6.28
CA GLY A 168 -5.67 -10.59 7.70
C GLY A 168 -7.10 -11.09 7.96
N ARG A 169 -7.75 -11.68 6.96
CA ARG A 169 -9.11 -12.25 7.07
C ARG A 169 -9.14 -13.49 7.98
N SER A 170 -8.27 -14.47 7.71
CA SER A 170 -8.23 -15.76 8.41
C SER A 170 -7.28 -15.78 9.61
N GLY A 171 -6.63 -14.66 9.92
CA GLY A 171 -5.57 -14.61 10.93
C GLY A 171 -5.14 -13.19 11.32
N GLY A 172 -3.91 -13.07 11.83
CA GLY A 172 -3.27 -11.76 11.95
C GLY A 172 -2.68 -11.34 10.60
N VAL A 173 -2.38 -10.05 10.45
CA VAL A 173 -1.68 -9.54 9.26
C VAL A 173 -0.22 -10.00 9.30
N ARG A 174 0.24 -10.66 8.25
CA ARG A 174 1.60 -11.19 8.12
C ARG A 174 2.27 -10.61 6.89
N ALA A 175 3.58 -10.43 6.99
CA ALA A 175 4.42 -10.02 5.86
C ALA A 175 5.33 -11.16 5.46
N TYR A 176 5.35 -11.51 4.18
CA TYR A 176 6.20 -12.53 3.58
C TYR A 176 7.16 -11.89 2.58
N ARG A 177 8.40 -12.36 2.52
CA ARG A 177 9.41 -11.84 1.59
C ARG A 177 9.79 -12.87 0.53
N VAL A 178 9.78 -12.44 -0.72
CA VAL A 178 10.37 -13.15 -1.87
C VAL A 178 11.70 -12.47 -2.19
N ASP A 179 12.78 -13.25 -2.22
CA ASP A 179 14.12 -12.72 -2.50
C ASP A 179 14.29 -12.28 -3.96
N SER A 180 15.07 -11.22 -4.19
CA SER A 180 15.29 -10.70 -5.55
C SER A 180 16.00 -11.69 -6.48
N SER A 181 16.80 -12.61 -5.92
CA SER A 181 17.42 -13.70 -6.68
C SER A 181 16.42 -14.70 -7.26
N ALA A 182 15.17 -14.71 -6.79
CA ALA A 182 14.12 -15.56 -7.35
C ALA A 182 13.87 -15.28 -8.84
N TRP A 183 14.11 -14.04 -9.28
CA TRP A 183 13.93 -13.64 -10.68
C TRP A 183 15.06 -14.11 -11.61
N THR A 184 16.21 -14.54 -11.08
CA THR A 184 17.35 -15.01 -11.89
C THR A 184 17.42 -16.53 -11.97
N ALA A 185 16.49 -17.24 -11.33
CA ALA A 185 16.36 -18.70 -11.36
C ALA A 185 15.05 -19.13 -12.05
N PRO A 186 14.87 -18.82 -13.35
CA PRO A 186 13.62 -19.11 -14.06
C PRO A 186 13.33 -20.61 -14.09
N GLY A 187 12.07 -20.98 -13.87
CA GLY A 187 11.59 -22.37 -13.88
C GLY A 187 11.51 -23.07 -12.52
N LEU A 188 12.01 -22.43 -11.45
CA LEU A 188 11.77 -22.89 -10.07
C LEU A 188 10.65 -22.08 -9.43
N GLU A 189 9.79 -22.74 -8.66
CA GLU A 189 8.85 -22.05 -7.78
C GLU A 189 9.63 -21.32 -6.69
N ALA A 190 9.42 -20.02 -6.58
CA ALA A 190 10.01 -19.21 -5.52
C ALA A 190 9.29 -19.44 -4.19
N ARG A 191 10.02 -19.19 -3.11
CA ARG A 191 9.48 -19.29 -1.74
C ARG A 191 9.35 -17.91 -1.12
N ALA A 192 8.14 -17.55 -0.72
CA ALA A 192 7.90 -16.39 0.14
C ALA A 192 8.05 -16.82 1.61
N THR A 193 9.00 -16.24 2.33
CA THR A 193 9.30 -16.61 3.72
C THR A 193 8.66 -15.62 4.68
N LEU A 194 8.08 -16.12 5.78
CA LEU A 194 7.52 -15.25 6.81
C LEU A 194 8.59 -14.30 7.36
N MET A 195 8.35 -13.00 7.18
CA MET A 195 9.24 -11.93 7.59
C MET A 195 8.79 -11.31 8.91
N ASP A 196 7.49 -10.98 9.01
CA ASP A 196 6.93 -10.30 10.17
C ASP A 196 5.45 -10.62 10.42
N SER A 197 4.97 -10.30 11.62
CA SER A 197 3.54 -10.26 11.97
C SER A 197 3.21 -8.85 12.42
N LEU A 198 2.34 -8.18 11.69
CA LEU A 198 2.07 -6.76 11.90
C LEU A 198 1.06 -6.57 13.02
N PRO A 199 1.22 -5.57 13.90
CA PRO A 199 0.32 -5.28 15.02
C PRO A 199 -0.99 -4.61 14.57
N ILE A 200 -1.48 -4.95 13.38
CA ILE A 200 -2.77 -4.48 12.85
C ILE A 200 -3.87 -5.38 13.47
N PRO A 201 -4.87 -4.80 14.16
CA PRO A 201 -5.92 -5.58 14.80
C PRO A 201 -6.70 -6.45 13.82
N ARG A 202 -7.10 -7.65 14.26
CA ARG A 202 -7.97 -8.54 13.47
C ARG A 202 -9.26 -7.80 13.07
N GLY A 203 -9.70 -8.03 11.84
CA GLY A 203 -10.85 -7.35 11.24
C GLY A 203 -10.55 -5.96 10.66
N ASN A 204 -9.34 -5.43 10.86
CA ASN A 204 -8.87 -4.25 10.13
C ASN A 204 -8.14 -4.69 8.86
N LEU A 205 -8.92 -5.14 7.87
CA LEU A 205 -8.41 -5.83 6.69
C LEU A 205 -7.50 -4.93 5.87
N VAL A 206 -6.32 -5.44 5.51
CA VAL A 206 -5.36 -4.78 4.63
C VAL A 206 -5.88 -4.78 3.20
N THR A 207 -5.56 -3.72 2.50
CA THR A 207 -6.02 -3.44 1.13
C THR A 207 -4.91 -2.97 0.21
N ASP A 208 -3.81 -2.40 0.74
CA ASP A 208 -2.59 -2.12 -0.02
C ASP A 208 -1.41 -1.76 0.90
N ALA A 209 -0.20 -1.70 0.36
CA ALA A 209 0.99 -1.19 1.05
C ALA A 209 1.96 -0.46 0.10
N ALA A 210 2.60 0.60 0.61
CA ALA A 210 3.57 1.37 -0.15
C ALA A 210 4.83 1.70 0.64
N ILE A 211 5.99 1.47 0.03
CA ILE A 211 7.29 1.87 0.56
C ILE A 211 7.65 3.30 0.12
N SER A 212 8.24 4.09 1.02
CA SER A 212 8.74 5.43 0.72
C SER A 212 9.93 5.37 -0.26
N GLN A 213 10.20 6.49 -0.94
CA GLN A 213 11.24 6.56 -1.96
C GLN A 213 12.65 6.24 -1.42
N ASP A 214 12.93 6.61 -0.18
CA ASP A 214 14.19 6.30 0.52
C ASP A 214 14.25 4.86 1.05
N GLY A 215 13.17 4.08 0.94
CA GLY A 215 13.09 2.70 1.40
C GLY A 215 13.00 2.53 2.92
N THR A 216 12.82 3.60 3.70
CA THR A 216 12.89 3.54 5.17
C THR A 216 11.54 3.41 5.85
N ARG A 217 10.44 3.75 5.15
CA ARG A 217 9.09 3.74 5.68
C ARG A 217 8.17 2.90 4.80
N VAL A 218 7.24 2.19 5.42
CA VAL A 218 6.18 1.46 4.73
C VAL A 218 4.85 1.93 5.30
N ALA A 219 3.96 2.39 4.43
CA ALA A 219 2.57 2.61 4.76
C ALA A 219 1.79 1.34 4.43
N VAL A 220 1.00 0.82 5.37
CA VAL A 220 0.05 -0.27 5.13
C VAL A 220 -1.34 0.32 5.31
N ARG A 221 -2.13 0.24 4.24
CA ARG A 221 -3.51 0.71 4.21
C ARG A 221 -4.44 -0.44 4.59
N THR A 222 -5.44 -0.11 5.40
CA THR A 222 -6.61 -0.94 5.63
C THR A 222 -7.86 -0.19 5.19
N TYR A 223 -9.03 -0.83 5.23
CA TYR A 223 -10.30 -0.12 5.01
C TYR A 223 -10.57 1.04 5.98
N ARG A 224 -9.86 1.10 7.12
CA ARG A 224 -10.13 2.08 8.18
C ARG A 224 -8.98 3.04 8.44
N ASP A 225 -7.74 2.59 8.28
CA ASP A 225 -6.57 3.25 8.81
C ASP A 225 -5.37 3.17 7.85
N ILE A 226 -4.47 4.14 7.95
CA ILE A 226 -3.12 4.05 7.42
C ILE A 226 -2.19 3.76 8.61
N TRP A 227 -1.45 2.66 8.53
CA TRP A 227 -0.40 2.30 9.48
C TRP A 227 0.96 2.65 8.90
N LEU A 228 1.80 3.33 9.67
CA LEU A 228 3.16 3.64 9.25
C LEU A 228 4.15 2.75 9.99
N PHE A 229 5.08 2.17 9.25
CA PHE A 229 6.16 1.35 9.77
C PHE A 229 7.51 1.94 9.38
N ARG A 230 8.48 1.86 10.29
CA ARG A 230 9.91 2.00 9.96
C ARG A 230 10.45 0.63 9.59
N ARG A 231 11.18 0.58 8.48
CA ARG A 231 11.89 -0.61 8.01
C ARG A 231 13.31 -0.59 8.58
N ASP A 232 13.71 -1.66 9.25
CA ASP A 232 15.09 -1.81 9.72
C ASP A 232 16.02 -2.35 8.62
N VAL A 233 17.31 -2.47 8.94
CA VAL A 233 18.33 -2.97 7.99
C VAL A 233 18.13 -4.42 7.57
N ARG A 234 17.28 -5.18 8.27
CA ARG A 234 16.90 -6.57 7.96
C ARG A 234 15.53 -6.67 7.28
N GLY A 235 14.88 -5.54 7.00
CA GLY A 235 13.54 -5.48 6.41
C GLY A 235 12.39 -5.64 7.41
N ARG A 236 12.66 -5.78 8.72
CA ARG A 236 11.60 -5.91 9.73
C ARG A 236 10.85 -4.59 9.89
N LEU A 237 9.56 -4.69 10.18
CA LEU A 237 8.66 -3.55 10.25
C LEU A 237 8.34 -3.20 11.70
N GLN A 238 8.78 -2.03 12.14
CA GLN A 238 8.44 -1.48 13.45
C GLN A 238 7.39 -0.38 13.28
N VAL A 239 6.24 -0.50 13.97
CA VAL A 239 5.22 0.56 13.94
C VAL A 239 5.81 1.90 14.37
N ALA A 240 5.54 2.93 13.57
CA ALA A 240 5.86 4.32 13.88
C ALA A 240 4.72 4.87 14.76
N GLY A 241 5.00 4.99 16.06
CA GLY A 241 4.04 5.49 17.06
C GLY A 241 3.37 4.38 17.87
N SER A 242 2.24 4.71 18.51
CA SER A 242 1.48 3.81 19.39
C SER A 242 0.26 3.16 18.72
N GLY A 243 0.02 3.43 17.43
CA GLY A 243 -1.17 2.99 16.70
C GLY A 243 -1.13 3.43 15.23
N PRO A 244 -2.29 3.46 14.54
CA PRO A 244 -2.35 3.94 13.17
C PRO A 244 -1.88 5.40 13.05
N LEU A 245 -1.32 5.74 11.90
CA LEU A 245 -0.87 7.10 11.58
C LEU A 245 -2.07 8.05 11.48
N CYS A 246 -3.11 7.66 10.73
CA CYS A 246 -4.38 8.37 10.69
C CYS A 246 -5.52 7.48 10.18
N GLY A 247 -6.76 7.88 10.47
CA GLY A 247 -7.96 7.20 10.00
C GLY A 247 -8.38 7.68 8.60
N VAL A 248 -8.83 6.75 7.77
CA VAL A 248 -9.29 6.97 6.38
C VAL A 248 -10.69 6.39 6.12
N ALA A 249 -11.32 5.81 7.13
CA ALA A 249 -12.68 5.28 7.04
C ALA A 249 -13.67 6.33 6.51
N GLY A 250 -14.42 5.99 5.46
CA GLY A 250 -15.46 6.85 4.89
C GLY A 250 -14.96 7.97 3.97
N LEU A 251 -13.65 8.08 3.72
CA LEU A 251 -13.13 8.98 2.68
C LEU A 251 -13.51 8.51 1.28
N GLU A 252 -13.63 7.21 1.09
CA GLU A 252 -13.83 6.53 -0.18
C GLU A 252 -14.93 5.47 -0.04
N PRO A 253 -15.70 5.19 -1.10
CA PRO A 253 -16.77 4.18 -1.03
C PRO A 253 -16.22 2.78 -0.74
N GLN A 254 -15.12 2.44 -1.40
CA GLN A 254 -14.39 1.19 -1.29
C GLN A 254 -12.95 1.50 -1.66
N GLY A 255 -12.24 2.13 -0.74
CA GLY A 255 -10.87 2.47 -1.02
C GLY A 255 -10.03 1.21 -1.02
N GLU A 256 -9.10 1.12 -1.96
CA GLU A 256 -8.28 -0.06 -2.20
C GLU A 256 -6.80 0.29 -2.06
N ALA A 257 -6.31 1.29 -2.77
CA ALA A 257 -4.86 1.46 -2.91
C ALA A 257 -4.25 2.64 -2.13
N ILE A 258 -2.93 2.59 -1.89
CA ILE A 258 -2.10 3.67 -1.34
C ILE A 258 -0.77 3.78 -2.08
N ALA A 259 -0.32 5.01 -2.37
CA ALA A 259 1.07 5.27 -2.73
C ALA A 259 1.57 6.58 -2.11
N TRP A 260 2.90 6.71 -1.99
CA TRP A 260 3.54 7.97 -1.65
C TRP A 260 3.51 8.90 -2.85
N TRP A 261 2.73 9.98 -2.78
CA TRP A 261 2.75 11.07 -3.77
C TRP A 261 4.00 11.94 -3.58
N ASP A 262 4.33 12.21 -2.32
CA ASP A 262 5.55 12.87 -1.89
C ASP A 262 5.92 12.39 -0.47
N GLU A 263 6.92 13.01 0.16
CA GLU A 263 7.42 12.64 1.50
C GLU A 263 6.38 12.69 2.65
N ARG A 264 5.26 13.37 2.44
CA ARG A 264 4.20 13.63 3.45
C ARG A 264 2.78 13.34 2.95
N THR A 265 2.59 13.23 1.65
CA THR A 265 1.28 13.07 1.03
C THR A 265 1.16 11.67 0.45
N PHE A 266 0.05 11.02 0.77
CA PHE A 266 -0.38 9.79 0.12
C PHE A 266 -1.36 10.11 -1.00
N VAL A 267 -1.32 9.32 -2.06
CA VAL A 267 -2.44 9.17 -2.99
C VAL A 267 -3.18 7.88 -2.64
N LEU A 268 -4.49 7.97 -2.50
CA LEU A 268 -5.40 6.85 -2.31
C LEU A 268 -6.27 6.71 -3.57
N THR A 269 -6.60 5.46 -3.89
CA THR A 269 -7.56 5.15 -4.95
C THR A 269 -8.58 4.13 -4.48
N SER A 270 -9.70 4.08 -5.18
CA SER A 270 -10.87 3.33 -4.78
C SER A 270 -11.55 2.74 -6.00
N GLU A 271 -12.26 1.63 -5.81
CA GLU A 271 -13.13 1.08 -6.84
C GLU A 271 -14.27 2.03 -7.22
N LYS A 272 -14.90 1.76 -8.36
CA LYS A 272 -16.11 2.49 -8.75
C LYS A 272 -17.23 2.25 -7.72
N GLY A 273 -17.93 3.32 -7.36
CA GLY A 273 -19.22 3.21 -6.69
C GLY A 273 -20.32 2.82 -7.68
N ARG A 274 -21.50 2.50 -7.15
CA ARG A 274 -22.69 2.07 -7.93
C ARG A 274 -23.04 2.96 -9.14
N PHE A 275 -22.70 4.25 -9.10
CA PHE A 275 -23.00 5.22 -10.16
C PHE A 275 -21.84 6.18 -10.48
N GLN A 276 -20.65 5.96 -9.92
CA GLN A 276 -19.53 6.92 -10.03
C GLN A 276 -18.22 6.16 -10.16
N ALA A 277 -17.34 6.62 -11.05
CA ALA A 277 -15.99 6.08 -11.15
C ALA A 277 -15.21 6.28 -9.84
N GLY A 278 -14.21 5.42 -9.65
CA GLY A 278 -13.36 5.41 -8.46
C GLY A 278 -12.71 6.77 -8.20
N PRO A 279 -12.84 7.33 -6.99
CA PRO A 279 -12.16 8.58 -6.64
C PRO A 279 -10.65 8.39 -6.51
N ILE A 280 -9.92 9.48 -6.75
CA ILE A 280 -8.51 9.65 -6.37
C ILE A 280 -8.45 10.72 -5.28
N THR A 281 -7.80 10.39 -4.16
CA THR A 281 -7.75 11.26 -2.98
C THR A 281 -6.30 11.49 -2.56
N LEU A 282 -5.91 12.76 -2.37
CA LEU A 282 -4.65 13.07 -1.71
C LEU A 282 -4.87 13.22 -0.20
N VAL A 283 -4.06 12.54 0.59
CA VAL A 283 -4.17 12.47 2.05
C VAL A 283 -2.86 12.87 2.71
N GLN A 284 -2.95 13.79 3.68
CA GLN A 284 -1.88 14.10 4.62
C GLN A 284 -2.34 13.74 6.02
N CYS A 285 -1.67 12.76 6.62
CA CYS A 285 -1.88 12.45 8.02
C CYS A 285 -1.18 13.50 8.91
N PRO A 286 -1.64 13.68 10.16
CA PRO A 286 -0.97 14.52 11.15
C PRO A 286 0.48 14.09 11.37
N LEU A 287 1.34 15.06 11.70
CA LEU A 287 2.69 14.77 12.17
C LEU A 287 2.58 14.07 13.55
N GLN A 288 3.27 12.95 13.70
CA GLN A 288 3.50 12.29 14.99
C GLN A 288 4.69 12.92 15.72
#